data_AF-A0A954R2B2-F1
#
_entry.id   AF-A0A954R2B2-F1
#
_cell.length_a   1.000
_cell.length_b   1.000
_cell.length_c   1.000
_cell.angle_alpha   90.00
_cell.angle_beta   90.00
_cell.angle_gamma   90.00
#
_symmetry.space_group_name_H-M   'P 1'
#
loop_
_entity.id
_entity.type
_entity.pdbx_description
1 polymer ?
#
loop_
_entity_poly.entity_id
_entity_poly.type
_entity_poly.pdbx_seq_one_letter_code
_entity_poly.pdbx_strand_id
1 'polypeptide(L)'
;LTGWQIMALKSAYAAGLNVPPSTIIRIDPFLDSQQTTSSFFYGYQKPGKSPTCTSIGLLMRMFRGMPNSHPTLLDGATFLSKSTRPASDAYFNYYATLLLFHIGGPFWEPWNNQMREHLIYSQEQTGHAAGSWFFEDPYGREGGRLYTTAMCAMTLEVYYRFAPIYQQANVKFEL
;
A
#
# COMPACT_ATOMS: atom_id res chain seq x y z
N LEU A 1 -3.57 -9.86 -4.75
CA LEU A 1 -3.44 -11.13 -4.00
C LEU A 1 -2.12 -11.24 -3.26
N THR A 2 -0.97 -11.27 -3.94
CA THR A 2 0.35 -11.45 -3.27
C THR A 2 0.63 -10.42 -2.17
N GLY A 3 0.27 -9.15 -2.37
CA GLY A 3 0.39 -8.12 -1.34
C GLY A 3 -0.29 -8.49 -0.01
N TRP A 4 -1.53 -8.97 -0.05
CA TRP A 4 -2.26 -9.41 1.14
C TRP A 4 -1.60 -10.59 1.83
N GLN A 5 -1.09 -11.55 1.07
CA GLN A 5 -0.40 -12.71 1.63
C GLN A 5 0.87 -12.31 2.37
N ILE A 6 1.62 -11.34 1.84
CA ILE A 6 2.82 -10.83 2.51
C ILE A 6 2.46 -10.04 3.77
N MET A 7 1.41 -9.22 3.73
CA MET A 7 0.92 -8.54 4.94
C MET A 7 0.49 -9.53 6.03
N ALA A 8 -0.13 -10.66 5.64
CA ALA A 8 -0.49 -11.73 6.56
C ALA A 8 0.74 -12.43 7.14
N LEU A 9 1.72 -12.81 6.31
CA LEU A 9 2.98 -13.42 6.76
C LEU A 9 3.78 -12.49 7.67
N LYS A 10 3.82 -11.19 7.35
CA LYS A 10 4.40 -10.15 8.22
C LYS A 10 3.71 -10.11 9.58
N SER A 11 2.38 -10.15 9.60
CA SER A 11 1.61 -10.12 10.84
C SER A 11 1.83 -11.39 11.66
N ALA A 12 1.92 -12.55 11.01
CA ALA A 12 2.24 -13.82 11.66
C ALA A 12 3.64 -13.80 12.30
N TYR A 13 4.64 -13.31 11.57
CA TYR A 13 6.00 -13.15 12.10
C TYR A 13 6.04 -12.20 13.31
N ALA A 14 5.35 -11.05 13.22
CA ALA A 14 5.26 -10.09 14.32
C ALA A 14 4.53 -10.65 15.55
N ALA A 15 3.62 -11.62 15.36
CA ALA A 15 2.94 -12.34 16.44
C ALA A 15 3.76 -13.50 17.02
N GLY A 16 5.01 -13.72 16.56
CA GLY A 16 5.87 -14.81 17.02
C GLY A 16 5.54 -16.17 16.43
N LEU A 17 4.71 -16.24 15.36
CA LEU A 17 4.44 -17.48 14.65
C LEU A 17 5.63 -17.84 13.76
N ASN A 18 5.88 -19.14 13.60
CA ASN A 18 6.93 -19.63 12.72
C ASN A 18 6.55 -19.41 11.24
N VAL A 19 7.28 -18.52 10.57
CA VAL A 19 7.18 -18.30 9.12
C VAL A 19 8.47 -18.81 8.48
N PRO A 20 8.44 -19.91 7.70
CA PRO A 20 9.66 -20.46 7.12
C PRO A 20 10.34 -19.45 6.19
N PRO A 21 11.66 -19.19 6.32
CA PRO A 21 12.37 -18.24 5.46
C PRO A 21 12.26 -18.56 3.96
N SER A 22 12.18 -19.86 3.63
CA SER A 22 11.98 -20.34 2.26
C SER A 22 10.64 -19.91 1.63
N THR A 23 9.66 -19.51 2.45
CA THR A 23 8.39 -18.93 1.98
C THR A 23 8.59 -17.49 1.55
N ILE A 24 9.37 -16.72 2.32
CA ILE A 24 9.61 -15.30 2.07
C ILE A 24 10.50 -15.11 0.85
N ILE A 25 11.60 -15.87 0.73
CA ILE A 25 12.58 -15.73 -0.37
C ILE A 25 11.93 -15.90 -1.75
N ARG A 26 10.83 -16.66 -1.86
CA ARG A 26 10.10 -16.86 -3.11
C ARG A 26 9.44 -15.61 -3.67
N ILE A 27 9.35 -14.54 -2.88
CA ILE A 27 8.80 -13.27 -3.38
C ILE A 27 9.73 -12.58 -4.37
N ASP A 28 11.04 -12.71 -4.20
CA ASP A 28 12.02 -12.00 -5.02
C ASP A 28 11.90 -12.37 -6.50
N PRO A 29 11.94 -13.67 -6.90
CA PRO A 29 11.76 -14.04 -8.31
C PRO A 29 10.36 -13.71 -8.85
N PHE A 30 9.34 -13.71 -7.99
CA PHE A 30 8.00 -13.25 -8.38
C PHE A 30 8.02 -11.76 -8.71
N LEU A 31 8.58 -10.92 -7.84
CA LEU A 31 8.71 -9.48 -8.07
C LEU A 31 9.50 -9.19 -9.33
N ASP A 32 10.62 -9.89 -9.54
CA ASP A 32 11.44 -9.75 -10.75
C ASP A 32 10.63 -10.06 -12.02
N SER A 33 9.78 -11.10 -11.99
CA SER A 33 8.93 -11.47 -13.13
C SER A 33 7.84 -10.45 -13.46
N GLN A 34 7.47 -9.58 -12.52
CA GLN A 34 6.42 -8.57 -12.69
C GLN A 34 6.98 -7.16 -12.91
N GLN A 35 8.29 -6.96 -12.71
CA GLN A 35 8.96 -5.68 -12.86
C GLN A 35 9.32 -5.43 -14.32
N THR A 36 9.14 -4.19 -14.78
CA THR A 36 9.67 -3.77 -16.09
C THR A 36 11.18 -3.54 -16.00
N THR A 37 11.89 -3.92 -17.06
CA THR A 37 13.36 -3.89 -17.12
C THR A 37 13.92 -2.54 -16.71
N SER A 38 14.84 -2.56 -15.73
CA SER A 38 15.57 -1.38 -15.23
C SER A 38 14.67 -0.21 -14.81
N SER A 39 13.48 -0.48 -14.28
CA SER A 39 12.55 0.57 -13.84
C SER A 39 11.87 0.22 -12.51
N PHE A 40 11.20 1.18 -11.89
CA PHE A 40 10.42 0.98 -10.66
C PHE A 40 9.02 0.42 -10.90
N PHE A 41 8.58 0.28 -12.14
CA PHE A 41 7.21 -0.11 -12.48
C PHE A 41 6.97 -1.62 -12.42
N TYR A 42 5.80 -1.98 -11.88
CA TYR A 42 5.31 -3.35 -11.82
C TYR A 42 3.96 -3.51 -12.55
N GLY A 43 3.73 -4.72 -13.08
CA GLY A 43 2.44 -5.16 -13.62
C GLY A 43 1.80 -6.29 -12.80
N TYR A 44 0.66 -6.79 -13.28
CA TYR A 44 -0.15 -7.77 -12.54
C TYR A 44 0.21 -9.23 -12.87
N GLN A 45 0.13 -9.62 -14.14
CA GLN A 45 0.46 -10.96 -14.64
C GLN A 45 1.76 -10.99 -15.47
N LYS A 46 2.18 -9.83 -15.94
CA LYS A 46 3.39 -9.60 -16.73
C LYS A 46 3.92 -8.21 -16.42
N PRO A 47 5.19 -7.90 -16.77
CA PRO A 47 5.73 -6.57 -16.63
C PRO A 47 4.82 -5.49 -17.23
N GLY A 48 4.60 -4.41 -16.47
CA GLY A 48 3.72 -3.31 -16.84
C GLY A 48 3.91 -2.10 -15.96
N LYS A 49 3.10 -1.06 -16.19
CA LYS A 49 3.16 0.23 -15.48
C LYS A 49 1.88 0.50 -14.68
N SER A 50 1.38 -0.50 -13.95
CA SER A 50 0.18 -0.32 -13.11
C SER A 50 0.57 0.44 -11.84
N PRO A 51 -0.07 1.59 -11.52
CA PRO A 51 0.21 2.31 -10.27
C PRO A 51 -0.03 1.45 -9.02
N THR A 52 -1.11 0.67 -9.02
CA THR A 52 -1.47 -0.26 -7.94
C THR A 52 -0.42 -1.36 -7.77
N CYS A 53 -0.05 -2.06 -8.86
CA CYS A 53 0.97 -3.10 -8.78
C CYS A 53 2.33 -2.52 -8.41
N THR A 54 2.64 -1.31 -8.89
CA THR A 54 3.87 -0.58 -8.54
C THR A 54 3.93 -0.26 -7.05
N SER A 55 2.82 0.22 -6.47
CA SER A 55 2.71 0.49 -5.03
C SER A 55 2.96 -0.78 -4.20
N ILE A 56 2.31 -1.89 -4.58
CA ILE A 56 2.46 -3.19 -3.92
C ILE A 56 3.90 -3.72 -4.08
N GLY A 57 4.46 -3.69 -5.29
CA GLY A 57 5.78 -4.20 -5.61
C GLY A 57 6.87 -3.50 -4.79
N LEU A 58 6.83 -2.17 -4.77
CA LEU A 58 7.75 -1.34 -4.00
C LEU A 58 7.60 -1.56 -2.49
N LEU A 59 6.36 -1.66 -1.98
CA LEU A 59 6.11 -1.97 -0.58
C LEU A 59 6.71 -3.33 -0.18
N MET A 60 6.55 -4.34 -1.04
CA MET A 60 7.12 -5.67 -0.80
C MET A 60 8.65 -5.65 -0.84
N ARG A 61 9.28 -4.85 -1.73
CA ARG A 61 10.74 -4.64 -1.71
C ARG A 61 11.21 -3.99 -0.40
N MET A 62 10.45 -3.03 0.15
CA MET A 62 10.77 -2.45 1.46
C MET A 62 10.68 -3.48 2.58
N PHE A 63 9.67 -4.35 2.57
CA PHE A 63 9.59 -5.42 3.56
C PHE A 63 10.74 -6.42 3.44
N ARG A 64 11.32 -6.56 2.24
CA ARG A 64 12.54 -7.35 1.96
C ARG A 64 13.84 -6.59 2.24
N GLY A 65 13.78 -5.43 2.89
CA GLY A 65 14.95 -4.68 3.35
C GLY A 65 15.46 -3.59 2.40
N MET A 66 14.76 -3.29 1.30
CA MET A 66 15.11 -2.13 0.47
C MET A 66 14.95 -0.84 1.30
N PRO A 67 16.02 -0.05 1.52
CA PRO A 67 15.95 1.13 2.39
C PRO A 67 15.02 2.21 1.81
N ASN A 68 14.40 3.01 2.67
CA ASN A 68 13.52 4.11 2.23
C ASN A 68 14.23 5.18 1.38
N SER A 69 15.55 5.24 1.41
CA SER A 69 16.40 6.13 0.60
C SER A 69 16.81 5.55 -0.76
N HIS A 70 16.40 4.31 -1.09
CA HIS A 70 16.79 3.67 -2.33
C HIS A 70 16.26 4.44 -3.57
N PRO A 71 17.08 4.77 -4.58
CA PRO A 71 16.65 5.59 -5.72
C PRO A 71 15.39 5.09 -6.43
N THR A 72 15.32 3.78 -6.73
CA THR A 72 14.13 3.15 -7.34
C THR A 72 12.85 3.36 -6.53
N LEU A 73 12.96 3.37 -5.21
CA LEU A 73 11.82 3.56 -4.32
C LEU A 73 11.37 5.02 -4.34
N LEU A 74 12.31 5.96 -4.30
CA LEU A 74 12.06 7.40 -4.37
C LEU A 74 11.48 7.83 -5.73
N ASP A 75 11.96 7.24 -6.82
CA ASP A 75 11.42 7.47 -8.17
C ASP A 75 9.96 6.98 -8.26
N GLY A 76 9.68 5.79 -7.72
CA GLY A 76 8.34 5.26 -7.61
C GLY A 76 7.43 6.12 -6.74
N ALA A 77 7.91 6.56 -5.57
CA ALA A 77 7.16 7.46 -4.69
C ALA A 77 6.84 8.78 -5.36
N THR A 78 7.80 9.35 -6.10
CA THR A 78 7.62 10.57 -6.90
C THR A 78 6.56 10.38 -7.99
N PHE A 79 6.55 9.24 -8.65
CA PHE A 79 5.53 8.91 -9.64
C PHE A 79 4.14 8.79 -9.00
N LEU A 80 4.04 8.07 -7.88
CA LEU A 80 2.77 7.77 -7.22
C LEU A 80 2.17 8.98 -6.50
N SER A 81 3.00 9.84 -5.90
CA SER A 81 2.56 11.05 -5.19
C SER A 81 2.05 12.14 -6.12
N LYS A 82 2.41 12.10 -7.41
CA LYS A 82 1.94 13.05 -8.44
C LYS A 82 0.52 12.80 -8.91
N SER A 83 -0.15 11.74 -8.46
CA SER A 83 -1.56 11.53 -8.76
C SER A 83 -2.36 12.65 -8.07
N THR A 84 -2.76 13.67 -8.84
CA THR A 84 -3.27 14.96 -8.36
C THR A 84 -4.64 14.89 -7.69
N ARG A 85 -5.23 13.70 -7.61
CA ARG A 85 -6.43 13.39 -6.85
C ARG A 85 -6.31 11.96 -6.33
N PRO A 86 -6.77 11.68 -5.11
CA PRO A 86 -7.09 10.31 -4.70
C PRO A 86 -7.88 9.66 -5.82
N ALA A 87 -7.38 8.54 -6.33
CA ALA A 87 -8.11 7.81 -7.36
C ALA A 87 -9.44 7.37 -6.75
N SER A 88 -10.48 7.21 -7.55
CA SER A 88 -11.67 6.51 -7.07
C SER A 88 -11.40 5.02 -6.80
N ASP A 89 -10.19 4.54 -7.12
CA ASP A 89 -9.67 3.22 -6.77
C ASP A 89 -9.20 3.20 -5.29
N ALA A 90 -10.08 2.73 -4.42
CA ALA A 90 -9.82 2.55 -2.99
C ALA A 90 -8.72 1.49 -2.72
N TYR A 91 -8.56 0.51 -3.61
CA TYR A 91 -7.52 -0.50 -3.53
C TYR A 91 -6.13 0.09 -3.76
N PHE A 92 -6.00 0.90 -4.81
CA PHE A 92 -4.81 1.70 -5.07
C PHE A 92 -4.49 2.62 -3.90
N ASN A 93 -5.48 3.40 -3.44
CA ASN A 93 -5.29 4.39 -2.38
C ASN A 93 -4.72 3.76 -1.11
N TYR A 94 -5.22 2.59 -0.71
CA TYR A 94 -4.70 1.85 0.45
C TYR A 94 -3.22 1.50 0.31
N TYR A 95 -2.81 0.86 -0.79
CA TYR A 95 -1.42 0.43 -0.98
C TYR A 95 -0.47 1.60 -1.22
N ALA A 96 -0.91 2.65 -1.92
CA ALA A 96 -0.12 3.87 -2.07
C ALA A 96 0.06 4.56 -0.71
N THR A 97 -0.98 4.62 0.13
CA THR A 97 -0.90 5.16 1.50
C THR A 97 0.09 4.38 2.35
N LEU A 98 0.03 3.03 2.35
CA LEU A 98 1.00 2.19 3.06
C LEU A 98 2.44 2.44 2.62
N LEU A 99 2.69 2.50 1.31
CA LEU A 99 4.01 2.73 0.75
C LEU A 99 4.54 4.11 1.17
N LEU A 100 3.78 5.17 0.90
CA LEU A 100 4.22 6.54 1.15
C LEU A 100 4.36 6.83 2.65
N PHE A 101 3.53 6.21 3.49
CA PHE A 101 3.69 6.26 4.95
C PHE A 101 5.03 5.70 5.39
N HIS A 102 5.42 4.52 4.88
CA HIS A 102 6.68 3.89 5.25
C HIS A 102 7.90 4.61 4.67
N ILE A 103 7.76 5.29 3.53
CA ILE A 103 8.82 6.15 2.99
C ILE A 103 8.96 7.41 3.86
N GLY A 104 7.83 8.03 4.24
CA GLY A 104 7.79 9.21 5.08
C GLY A 104 8.21 10.50 4.37
N GLY A 105 8.51 11.52 5.17
CA GLY A 105 9.06 12.80 4.71
C GLY A 105 8.15 13.51 3.69
N PRO A 106 8.73 14.10 2.62
CA PRO A 106 8.01 15.00 1.71
C PRO A 106 6.96 14.28 0.85
N PHE A 107 6.97 12.94 0.80
CA PHE A 107 5.96 12.17 0.08
C PHE A 107 4.73 11.89 0.94
N TRP A 108 4.91 11.77 2.26
CA TRP A 108 3.86 11.36 3.17
C TRP A 108 2.88 12.49 3.49
N GLU A 109 3.39 13.64 3.96
CA GLU A 109 2.52 14.72 4.46
C GLU A 109 1.53 15.23 3.40
N PRO A 110 1.95 15.54 2.15
CA PRO A 110 1.02 16.03 1.14
C PRO A 110 0.00 14.96 0.72
N TRP A 111 0.42 13.70 0.64
CA TRP A 111 -0.46 12.58 0.30
C TRP A 111 -1.51 12.37 1.39
N ASN A 112 -1.08 12.27 2.65
CA ASN A 112 -1.96 12.00 3.78
C ASN A 112 -3.00 13.11 3.95
N ASN A 113 -2.58 14.37 3.81
CA ASN A 113 -3.51 15.49 3.88
C ASN A 113 -4.59 15.37 2.80
N GLN A 114 -4.21 15.16 1.54
CA GLN A 114 -5.18 15.01 0.45
C GLN A 114 -6.09 13.79 0.63
N MET A 115 -5.53 12.66 1.03
CA MET A 115 -6.30 11.42 1.23
C MET A 115 -7.29 11.56 2.39
N ARG A 116 -6.85 12.12 3.52
CA ARG A 116 -7.70 12.35 4.69
C ARG A 116 -8.87 13.28 4.35
N GLU A 117 -8.60 14.43 3.74
CA GLU A 117 -9.66 15.38 3.37
C GLU A 117 -10.65 14.76 2.39
N HIS A 118 -10.16 14.01 1.40
CA HIS A 118 -11.02 13.32 0.45
C HIS A 118 -11.93 12.29 1.13
N LEU A 119 -11.39 11.47 2.04
CA LEU A 119 -12.18 10.46 2.74
C LEU A 119 -13.17 11.10 3.72
N ILE A 120 -12.81 12.16 4.44
CA ILE A 120 -13.77 12.88 5.29
C ILE A 120 -14.91 13.46 4.44
N TYR A 121 -14.59 14.13 3.33
CA TYR A 121 -15.59 14.75 2.46
C TYR A 121 -16.53 13.74 1.80
N SER A 122 -16.02 12.57 1.41
CA SER A 122 -16.78 11.53 0.71
C SER A 122 -17.51 10.55 1.63
N GLN A 123 -17.35 10.67 2.95
CA GLN A 123 -18.04 9.83 3.91
C GLN A 123 -19.51 10.23 4.00
N GLU A 124 -20.41 9.25 3.92
CA GLU A 124 -21.84 9.47 4.12
C GLU A 124 -22.10 9.98 5.55
N GLN A 125 -22.88 11.04 5.68
CA GLN A 125 -23.12 11.72 6.96
C GLN A 125 -24.50 11.42 7.54
N THR A 126 -25.40 10.81 6.75
CA THR A 126 -26.82 10.74 7.12
C THR A 126 -27.43 9.35 6.91
N GLY A 127 -28.54 9.12 7.61
CA GLY A 127 -29.35 7.91 7.47
C GLY A 127 -28.61 6.62 7.88
N HIS A 128 -29.11 5.49 7.38
CA HIS A 128 -28.60 4.17 7.72
C HIS A 128 -27.20 3.87 7.15
N ALA A 129 -26.70 4.72 6.24
CA ALA A 129 -25.40 4.57 5.61
C ALA A 129 -24.35 5.52 6.21
N ALA A 130 -24.70 6.34 7.22
CA ALA A 130 -23.78 7.23 7.88
C ALA A 130 -22.51 6.49 8.36
N GLY A 131 -21.35 7.09 8.13
CA GLY A 131 -20.04 6.51 8.45
C GLY A 131 -19.44 5.63 7.35
N SER A 132 -20.18 5.32 6.28
CA SER A 132 -19.71 4.48 5.17
C SER A 132 -19.21 5.29 3.97
N TRP A 133 -18.54 4.62 3.04
CA TRP A 133 -18.11 5.18 1.75
C TRP A 133 -18.72 4.43 0.58
N PHE A 134 -19.16 5.17 -0.44
CA PHE A 134 -19.61 4.60 -1.70
C PHE A 134 -19.46 5.62 -2.83
N PHE A 135 -18.56 5.33 -3.75
CA PHE A 135 -18.27 6.12 -4.95
C PHE A 135 -17.90 5.16 -6.09
N GLU A 136 -17.67 5.70 -7.29
CA GLU A 136 -17.31 4.91 -8.48
C GLU A 136 -15.92 4.29 -8.34
N ASP A 137 -15.84 3.15 -7.65
CA ASP A 137 -14.63 2.35 -7.48
C ASP A 137 -14.56 1.22 -8.52
N PRO A 138 -13.39 0.94 -9.13
CA PRO A 138 -13.24 -0.12 -10.12
C PRO A 138 -13.64 -1.52 -9.64
N TYR A 139 -13.60 -1.76 -8.33
CA TYR A 139 -13.97 -3.01 -7.67
C TYR A 139 -15.25 -2.86 -6.81
N GLY A 140 -15.85 -1.67 -6.83
CA GLY A 140 -17.06 -1.32 -6.10
C GLY A 140 -18.30 -2.01 -6.66
N ARG A 141 -18.28 -2.45 -7.92
CA ARG A 141 -19.37 -3.23 -8.53
C ARG A 141 -19.49 -4.62 -7.91
N GLU A 142 -18.36 -5.27 -7.64
CA GLU A 142 -18.30 -6.61 -7.06
C GLU A 142 -18.42 -6.58 -5.53
N GLY A 143 -17.69 -5.67 -4.88
CA GLY A 143 -17.61 -5.60 -3.41
C GLY A 143 -18.65 -4.69 -2.76
N GLY A 144 -19.26 -3.79 -3.53
CA GLY A 144 -20.25 -2.83 -3.05
C GLY A 144 -19.72 -1.87 -1.98
N ARG A 145 -20.66 -1.18 -1.33
CA ARG A 145 -20.41 -0.24 -0.23
C ARG A 145 -19.59 -0.86 0.91
N LEU A 146 -19.78 -2.14 1.22
CA LEU A 146 -19.05 -2.82 2.29
C LEU A 146 -17.55 -2.84 1.98
N TYR A 147 -17.17 -3.27 0.78
CA TYR A 147 -15.78 -3.28 0.34
C TYR A 147 -15.16 -1.88 0.34
N THR A 148 -15.83 -0.90 -0.28
CA THR A 148 -15.33 0.47 -0.34
C THR A 148 -15.13 1.03 1.06
N THR A 149 -16.08 0.83 1.96
CA THR A 149 -15.99 1.26 3.37
C THR A 149 -14.82 0.62 4.08
N ALA A 150 -14.63 -0.70 3.94
CA ALA A 150 -13.52 -1.41 4.56
C ALA A 150 -12.16 -0.90 4.03
N MET A 151 -12.02 -0.67 2.73
CA MET A 151 -10.80 -0.13 2.12
C MET A 151 -10.50 1.30 2.60
N CYS A 152 -11.52 2.17 2.66
CA CYS A 152 -11.38 3.54 3.17
C CYS A 152 -10.97 3.55 4.66
N ALA A 153 -11.62 2.72 5.49
CA ALA A 153 -11.25 2.56 6.89
C ALA A 153 -9.81 2.05 7.06
N MET A 154 -9.42 1.01 6.30
CA MET A 154 -8.05 0.50 6.28
C MET A 154 -7.02 1.55 5.85
N THR A 155 -7.40 2.47 4.96
CA THR A 155 -6.54 3.58 4.53
C THR A 155 -6.32 4.59 5.66
N LEU A 156 -7.37 4.96 6.40
CA LEU A 156 -7.29 5.90 7.52
C LEU A 156 -6.52 5.33 8.72
N GLU A 157 -6.52 4.01 8.94
CA GLU A 157 -5.81 3.40 10.06
C GLU A 157 -4.31 3.22 9.83
N VAL A 158 -3.79 3.38 8.60
CA VAL A 158 -2.39 3.05 8.25
C VAL A 158 -1.38 3.61 9.26
N TYR A 159 -1.49 4.89 9.58
CA TYR A 159 -0.56 5.60 10.46
C TYR A 159 -0.90 5.49 11.96
N TYR A 160 -2.02 4.86 12.32
CA TYR A 160 -2.35 4.49 13.70
C TYR A 160 -1.99 3.03 14.01
N ARG A 161 -2.02 2.17 12.98
CA ARG A 161 -1.84 0.72 13.09
C ARG A 161 -0.40 0.28 12.90
N PHE A 162 0.34 0.93 12.00
CA PHE A 162 1.72 0.57 11.70
C PHE A 162 2.68 1.62 12.27
N ALA A 163 3.66 1.19 13.05
CA ALA A 163 4.83 2.02 13.30
C ALA A 163 5.60 2.17 11.97
N PRO A 164 6.16 3.36 11.65
CA PRO A 164 7.02 3.48 10.48
C PRO A 164 8.20 2.50 10.61
N ILE A 165 8.40 1.67 9.59
CA ILE A 165 9.39 0.58 9.58
C ILE A 165 10.79 1.07 9.99
N TYR A 166 11.14 2.31 9.59
CA TYR A 166 12.46 2.89 9.82
C TYR A 166 12.56 3.76 11.08
N GLN A 167 11.48 3.93 11.86
CA GLN A 167 11.52 4.67 13.13
C GLN A 167 11.76 3.78 14.35
N GLN A 168 11.77 2.45 14.19
CA GLN A 168 12.10 1.53 15.27
C GLN A 168 13.61 1.25 15.31
N ALA A 169 14.34 2.03 16.11
CA ALA A 169 15.80 1.92 16.27
C ALA A 169 16.29 0.54 16.76
N ASN A 170 15.41 -0.31 17.31
CA ASN A 170 15.77 -1.58 17.97
C ASN A 170 15.20 -2.84 17.31
N VAL A 171 14.52 -2.72 16.16
CA VAL A 171 14.04 -3.89 15.40
C VAL A 171 14.39 -3.65 13.93
N LYS A 172 15.50 -4.23 13.47
CA LYS A 172 15.77 -4.30 12.02
C LYS A 172 14.67 -5.16 11.40
N PHE A 173 13.71 -4.49 10.77
CA PHE A 173 12.58 -5.13 10.13
C PHE A 173 12.96 -5.46 8.68
N GLU A 174 13.56 -6.62 8.50
CA GLU A 174 13.75 -7.28 7.22
C GLU A 174 13.04 -8.64 7.33
N LEU A 175 12.00 -8.86 6.52
CA LEU A 175 11.54 -10.22 6.22
C LEU A 175 12.57 -10.87 5.31
#